data_AF-A0A6G3CPR2-F1
#
_entry.id   AF-A0A6G3CPR2-F1
#
_cell.length_a   1.000
_cell.length_b   1.000
_cell.length_c   1.000
_cell.angle_alpha   90.00
_cell.angle_beta   90.00
_cell.angle_gamma   90.00
#
_symmetry.space_group_name_H-M   'P 1'
#
loop_
_entity.id
_entity.type
_entity.pdbx_description
1 polymer ?
#
loop_
_entity_poly.entity_id
_entity_poly.type
_entity_poly.pdbx_seq_one_letter_code
_entity_poly.pdbx_strand_id
1 'polypeptide(L)'
;MITVTGEALVRDHTVYACVMGSRAFGLATEDSDTDRRGVFLAPTELFWRFEKPPTHVDGPAPEQFSWELERFCELALRANPNVLECLHSPLVESVDGTGRELLELRGAFLSRLA
;
A
#
# COMPACT_ATOMS: atom_id res chain seq x y z
N MET A 1 17.72 -8.77 20.60
CA MET A 1 16.40 -8.59 19.94
C MET A 1 16.68 -8.27 18.49
N ILE A 2 16.08 -9.00 17.55
CA ILE A 2 16.18 -8.68 16.12
C ILE A 2 15.25 -7.49 15.85
N THR A 3 15.83 -6.34 15.51
CA THR A 3 15.09 -5.18 15.01
C THR A 3 14.79 -5.44 13.54
N VAL A 4 13.50 -5.54 13.18
CA VAL A 4 13.08 -5.64 11.78
C VAL A 4 13.04 -4.22 11.22
N THR A 5 13.73 -3.98 10.11
CA THR A 5 13.73 -2.66 9.44
C THR A 5 12.47 -2.48 8.61
N GLY A 6 12.06 -1.22 8.38
CA GLY A 6 10.93 -0.92 7.49
C GLY A 6 11.12 -1.51 6.08
N GLU A 7 12.34 -1.42 5.54
CA GLU A 7 12.67 -2.02 4.24
C GLU A 7 12.48 -3.53 4.20
N ALA A 8 12.78 -4.25 5.29
CA ALA A 8 12.53 -5.68 5.39
C ALA A 8 11.03 -5.99 5.42
N LEU A 9 10.23 -5.15 6.09
CA LEU A 9 8.76 -5.27 6.06
C LEU A 9 8.21 -5.13 4.64
N VAL A 10 8.65 -4.11 3.91
CA VAL A 10 8.21 -3.91 2.52
C VAL A 10 8.66 -5.07 1.63
N ARG A 11 9.92 -5.47 1.70
CA ARG A 11 10.44 -6.53 0.82
C ARG A 11 9.79 -7.89 1.08
N ASP A 12 9.63 -8.27 2.34
CA ASP A 12 9.29 -9.64 2.72
C ASP A 12 7.79 -9.83 3.04
N HIS A 13 7.05 -8.73 3.22
CA HIS A 13 5.64 -8.76 3.66
C HIS A 13 4.69 -7.90 2.82
N THR A 14 5.08 -7.42 1.64
CA THR A 14 4.15 -6.76 0.70
C THR A 14 3.08 -7.75 0.21
N VAL A 15 1.81 -7.39 0.40
CA VAL A 15 0.65 -8.16 -0.06
C VAL A 15 0.07 -7.59 -1.36
N TYR A 16 0.27 -6.30 -1.62
CA TYR A 16 -0.20 -5.60 -2.80
C TYR A 16 0.76 -4.47 -3.18
N ALA A 17 1.12 -4.36 -4.45
CA ALA A 17 1.86 -3.23 -5.00
C ALA A 17 1.34 -2.83 -6.39
N CYS A 18 1.28 -1.53 -6.63
CA CYS A 18 0.82 -0.94 -7.88
C CYS A 18 1.58 0.33 -8.24
N VAL A 19 1.53 0.69 -9.51
CA VAL A 19 1.95 2.02 -10.00
C VAL A 19 0.76 2.96 -10.00
N MET A 20 0.98 4.20 -9.58
CA MET A 20 -0.01 5.28 -9.52
C MET A 20 0.29 6.39 -10.52
N GLY A 21 -0.61 7.38 -10.60
CA GLY A 21 -0.35 8.61 -11.33
C GLY A 21 -0.32 8.45 -12.85
N SER A 22 0.40 9.34 -13.53
CA SER A 22 0.34 9.47 -14.99
C SER A 22 0.72 8.18 -15.73
N ARG A 23 1.66 7.39 -15.18
CA ARG A 23 2.03 6.08 -15.74
C ARG A 23 0.91 5.07 -15.67
N ALA A 24 0.15 5.04 -14.57
CA ALA A 24 -0.98 4.14 -14.40
C ALA A 24 -2.08 4.38 -15.46
N PHE A 25 -2.31 5.65 -15.80
CA PHE A 25 -3.42 6.04 -16.68
C PHE A 25 -3.00 6.37 -18.12
N GLY A 26 -1.76 6.04 -18.52
CA GLY A 26 -1.28 6.26 -19.89
C GLY A 26 -1.10 7.74 -20.26
N LEU A 27 -0.92 8.61 -19.27
CA LEU A 27 -0.70 10.05 -19.42
C LEU A 27 0.77 10.44 -19.22
N ALA A 28 1.66 9.46 -19.05
CA ALA A 28 3.07 9.70 -18.76
C ALA A 28 3.82 10.30 -19.96
N THR A 29 4.76 11.18 -19.65
CA THR A 29 5.80 11.72 -20.52
C THR A 29 7.16 11.13 -20.15
N GLU A 30 8.21 11.44 -20.92
CA GLU A 30 9.58 10.98 -20.61
C GLU A 30 10.07 11.42 -19.22
N ASP A 31 9.67 12.62 -18.78
CA ASP A 31 10.06 13.21 -17.49
C ASP A 31 9.15 12.82 -16.33
N SER A 32 8.12 12.00 -16.56
CA SER A 32 7.22 11.59 -15.48
C SER A 32 7.99 10.76 -14.44
N ASP A 33 7.55 10.76 -13.19
CA ASP A 33 7.97 9.88 -12.10
C ASP A 33 7.15 8.57 -12.05
N THR A 34 7.69 7.55 -11.39
CA THR A 34 7.04 6.24 -11.20
C THR A 34 6.62 6.08 -9.75
N ASP A 35 5.44 6.60 -9.43
CA ASP A 35 4.82 6.45 -8.12
C ASP A 35 4.48 4.99 -7.82
N ARG A 36 5.36 4.31 -7.09
CA ARG A 36 5.11 2.96 -6.59
C ARG A 36 4.44 3.05 -5.25
N ARG A 37 3.31 2.35 -5.12
CA ARG A 37 2.55 2.27 -3.89
C ARG A 37 2.36 0.83 -3.48
N GLY A 38 2.60 0.57 -2.20
CA GLY A 38 2.53 -0.78 -1.63
C GLY A 38 1.66 -0.85 -0.39
N VAL A 39 1.23 -2.06 -0.07
CA VAL A 39 0.63 -2.43 1.21
C VAL A 39 1.39 -3.62 1.76
N PHE A 40 1.94 -3.48 2.95
CA PHE A 40 2.62 -4.58 3.66
C PHE A 40 1.83 -5.01 4.88
N LEU A 41 1.86 -6.32 5.16
CA LEU A 41 1.24 -6.91 6.34
C LEU A 41 2.31 -7.15 7.41
N ALA A 42 2.39 -6.25 8.39
CA ALA A 42 3.36 -6.41 9.48
C ALA A 42 3.08 -7.70 10.28
N PRO A 43 4.12 -8.50 10.62
CA PRO A 43 3.94 -9.68 11.46
C PRO A 43 3.25 -9.34 12.79
N THR A 44 2.29 -10.17 13.19
CA THR A 44 1.47 -9.94 14.40
C THR A 44 2.31 -9.76 15.66
N GLU A 45 3.44 -10.45 15.78
CA GLU A 45 4.37 -10.33 16.91
C GLU A 45 4.92 -8.91 17.11
N LEU A 46 4.99 -8.09 16.05
CA LEU A 46 5.44 -6.69 16.15
C LEU A 46 4.41 -5.83 16.88
N PHE A 47 3.13 -6.17 16.83
CA PHE A 47 2.07 -5.44 17.53
C PHE A 47 2.06 -5.69 19.04
N TRP A 48 2.71 -6.76 19.52
CA TRP A 48 2.81 -7.08 20.94
C TRP A 48 3.96 -6.33 21.64
N ARG A 49 4.83 -5.67 20.87
CA ARG A 49 5.92 -4.83 21.39
C ARG A 49 5.35 -3.49 21.90
N PHE A 50 6.09 -2.84 22.80
CA PHE A 50 5.74 -1.47 23.24
C PHE A 50 5.81 -0.47 22.08
N GLU A 51 6.78 -0.64 21.20
CA GLU A 51 6.85 0.08 19.93
C GLU A 51 6.04 -0.65 18.87
N LYS A 52 5.09 0.05 18.25
CA LYS A 52 4.26 -0.50 17.18
C LYS A 52 5.04 -0.57 15.87
N PRO A 53 4.69 -1.49 14.94
CA PRO A 53 5.28 -1.47 13.61
C PRO A 53 5.06 -0.10 12.95
N PRO A 54 5.96 0.31 12.04
CA PRO A 54 5.80 1.55 11.30
C PRO A 54 4.49 1.50 10.51
N THR A 55 3.74 2.61 10.51
CA THR A 55 2.46 2.70 9.78
C THR A 55 2.64 2.87 8.28
N HIS A 56 3.86 3.23 7.86
CA HIS A 56 4.29 3.36 6.48
C HIS A 56 5.82 3.30 6.40
N VAL A 57 6.33 3.05 5.20
CA VAL A 57 7.75 2.99 4.88
C VAL A 57 7.97 3.68 3.53
N ASP A 58 8.91 4.62 3.49
CA ASP A 58 9.50 5.15 2.25
C ASP A 58 10.60 4.19 1.76
N GLY A 59 10.63 3.92 0.46
CA GLY A 59 11.55 2.98 -0.16
C GLY A 59 11.10 1.51 -0.08
N PRO A 60 12.00 0.53 -0.28
CA PRO A 60 13.44 0.71 -0.51
C PRO A 60 13.83 1.20 -1.92
N ALA A 61 12.93 1.15 -2.90
CA ALA A 61 13.19 1.68 -4.24
C ALA A 61 12.90 3.20 -4.34
N PRO A 62 13.48 3.92 -5.31
CA PRO A 62 13.08 5.29 -5.60
C PRO A 62 11.57 5.39 -5.85
N GLU A 63 10.95 6.45 -5.33
CA GLU A 63 9.52 6.78 -5.53
C GLU A 63 8.56 5.66 -5.05
N GLN A 64 9.04 4.79 -4.15
CA GLN A 64 8.26 3.77 -3.49
C GLN A 64 7.78 4.24 -2.13
N PHE A 65 6.49 4.08 -1.87
CA PHE A 65 5.87 4.34 -0.58
C PHE A 65 4.91 3.21 -0.25
N SER A 66 5.03 2.62 0.94
CA SER A 66 4.17 1.50 1.33
C SER A 66 3.49 1.76 2.66
N TRP A 67 2.19 1.49 2.75
CA TRP A 67 1.43 1.53 3.99
C TRP A 67 1.44 0.17 4.68
N GLU A 68 1.38 0.19 6.00
CA GLU A 68 0.95 -0.98 6.76
C GLU A 68 -0.55 -1.25 6.51
N LEU A 69 -0.99 -2.51 6.46
CA LEU A 69 -2.35 -2.92 6.07
C LEU A 69 -3.46 -2.30 6.92
N GLU A 70 -3.36 -2.33 8.25
CA GLU A 70 -4.35 -1.68 9.13
C GLU A 70 -4.42 -0.19 8.81
N ARG A 71 -3.26 0.47 8.71
CA ARG A 71 -3.20 1.89 8.35
C ARG A 71 -3.83 2.18 6.98
N PHE A 72 -3.59 1.33 5.99
CA PHE A 72 -4.18 1.48 4.65
C PHE A 72 -5.70 1.40 4.72
N CYS A 73 -6.25 0.40 5.41
CA CYS A 73 -7.69 0.24 5.61
C CYS A 73 -8.31 1.44 6.35
N GLU A 74 -7.65 1.97 7.39
CA GLU A 74 -8.11 3.18 8.08
C GLU A 74 -8.21 4.40 7.14
N LEU A 75 -7.22 4.57 6.25
CA LEU A 75 -7.18 5.67 5.29
C LEU A 75 -8.25 5.50 4.21
N ALA A 76 -8.46 4.27 3.74
CA ALA A 76 -9.51 3.94 2.78
C ALA A 76 -10.90 4.24 3.36
N LEU A 77 -11.17 3.86 4.61
CA LEU A 77 -12.42 4.17 5.33
C LEU A 77 -12.66 5.68 5.49
N ARG A 78 -11.59 6.48 5.51
CA ARG A 78 -11.65 7.95 5.56
C ARG A 78 -11.65 8.59 4.16
N ALA A 79 -11.84 7.79 3.11
CA ALA A 79 -11.84 8.23 1.71
C ALA A 79 -10.57 9.00 1.30
N ASN A 80 -9.40 8.57 1.79
CA ASN A 80 -8.13 9.17 1.37
C ASN A 80 -7.90 8.90 -0.14
N PRO A 81 -7.70 9.94 -0.97
CA PRO A 81 -7.66 9.78 -2.43
C PRO A 81 -6.50 8.90 -2.90
N ASN A 82 -5.30 9.01 -2.29
CA ASN A 82 -4.13 8.23 -2.72
C ASN A 82 -4.36 6.72 -2.52
N VAL A 83 -4.97 6.35 -1.39
CA VAL A 83 -5.29 4.96 -1.06
C VAL A 83 -6.44 4.43 -1.93
N LEU A 84 -7.46 5.26 -2.18
CA LEU A 84 -8.55 4.88 -3.08
C LEU A 84 -8.06 4.71 -4.52
N GLU A 85 -7.19 5.60 -5.01
CA GLU A 85 -6.57 5.45 -6.32
C GLU A 85 -5.78 4.14 -6.38
N CYS A 86 -5.01 3.80 -5.33
CA CYS A 86 -4.28 2.52 -5.26
C CYS A 86 -5.20 1.31 -5.44
N LEU A 87 -6.35 1.28 -4.76
CA LEU A 87 -7.33 0.19 -4.89
C LEU A 87 -7.90 0.02 -6.30
N HIS A 88 -7.77 1.05 -7.14
CA HIS A 88 -8.30 1.11 -8.49
C HIS A 88 -7.23 1.23 -9.57
N SER A 89 -5.94 1.10 -9.22
CA SER A 89 -4.87 1.17 -10.21
C SER A 89 -4.99 0.05 -11.24
N PRO A 90 -4.91 0.36 -12.55
CA PRO A 90 -4.86 -0.64 -13.60
C PRO A 90 -3.48 -1.32 -13.72
N LEU A 91 -2.43 -0.76 -13.09
CA LEU A 91 -1.05 -1.26 -13.16
C LEU A 91 -0.63 -1.89 -11.84
N VAL A 92 -1.03 -3.15 -11.64
CA VAL A 92 -0.61 -3.97 -10.50
C VAL A 92 0.76 -4.59 -10.78
N GLU A 93 1.75 -4.30 -9.93
CA GLU A 93 3.10 -4.90 -10.02
C GLU A 93 3.15 -6.26 -9.31
N SER A 94 2.49 -6.38 -8.15
CA SER A 94 2.39 -7.66 -7.42
C SER A 94 1.14 -7.73 -6.55
N VAL A 95 0.61 -8.94 -6.36
CA VAL A 95 -0.53 -9.20 -5.48
C VAL A 95 -0.53 -10.65 -5.02
N ASP A 96 -0.64 -10.88 -3.70
CA ASP A 96 -0.76 -12.20 -3.10
C ASP A 96 -2.23 -12.56 -2.79
N GLY A 97 -2.48 -13.60 -1.99
CA GLY A 97 -3.84 -13.97 -1.58
C GLY A 97 -4.54 -12.86 -0.79
N THR A 98 -3.87 -12.33 0.22
CA THR A 98 -4.37 -11.24 1.08
C THR A 98 -4.64 -9.97 0.29
N GLY A 99 -3.73 -9.60 -0.62
CA GLY A 99 -3.89 -8.43 -1.48
C GLY A 99 -5.10 -8.56 -2.41
N ARG A 100 -5.40 -9.75 -2.92
CA ARG A 100 -6.61 -9.98 -3.72
C ARG A 100 -7.87 -9.77 -2.90
N GLU A 101 -7.93 -10.31 -1.68
CA GLU A 101 -9.06 -10.09 -0.76
C GLU A 101 -9.28 -8.60 -0.48
N LEU A 102 -8.19 -7.85 -0.23
CA LEU A 102 -8.25 -6.39 -0.06
C LEU A 102 -8.86 -5.69 -1.29
N LEU A 103 -8.44 -6.06 -2.50
CA LEU A 103 -8.96 -5.47 -3.75
C LEU A 103 -10.41 -5.83 -4.02
N GLU A 104 -10.84 -7.05 -3.69
CA GLU A 104 -12.25 -7.47 -3.78
C GLU A 104 -13.14 -6.63 -2.83
N LEU A 105 -12.60 -6.25 -1.68
CA LEU A 105 -13.28 -5.41 -0.68
C LEU A 105 -13.28 -3.91 -1.01
N ARG A 106 -12.67 -3.44 -2.12
CA ARG A 106 -12.56 -2.00 -2.41
C ARG A 106 -13.89 -1.23 -2.37
N GLY A 107 -14.98 -1.88 -2.79
CA GLY A 107 -16.32 -1.29 -2.77
C GLY A 107 -16.90 -1.09 -1.35
N ALA A 108 -16.31 -1.71 -0.33
CA ALA A 108 -16.70 -1.53 1.07
C ALA A 108 -16.19 -0.22 1.67
N PHE A 109 -15.14 0.39 1.10
CA PHE A 109 -14.57 1.66 1.57
C PHE A 109 -15.32 2.90 1.06
N LEU A 110 -16.18 2.74 0.05
CA LEU A 110 -16.95 3.84 -0.51
C LEU A 110 -18.26 4.02 0.26
N SER A 111 -18.49 5.23 0.77
CA SER A 111 -19.78 5.60 1.34
C SER A 111 -20.88 5.48 0.29
N ARG A 112 -22.01 4.89 0.68
CA ARG A 112 -23.20 4.73 -0.19
C ARG A 112 -24.20 5.89 -0.06
N LEU A 113 -23.88 6.91 0.73
CA LEU A 113 -24.70 8.10 0.86
C LEU A 113 -24.49 8.97 -0.38
N ALA A 114 -25.53 9.01 -1.22
CA ALA A 114 -25.64 9.88 -2.38
C ALA A 114 -25.99 11.32 -1.97
#